data_AF-A0A975G812-F1
#
_entry.id   AF-A0A975G812-F1
#
_cell.length_a   1.000
_cell.length_b   1.000
_cell.length_c   1.000
_cell.angle_alpha   90.00
_cell.angle_beta   90.00
_cell.angle_gamma   90.00
#
_symmetry.space_group_name_H-M   'P 1'
#
loop_
_entity.id
_entity.type
_entity.pdbx_description
1 polymer ?
#
loop_
_entity_poly.entity_id
_entity_poly.type
_entity_poly.pdbx_seq_one_letter_code
_entity_poly.pdbx_strand_id
1 'polypeptide(L)'
;MAFILSPQVITCRKKPASTQALSNARQIGLALFDFDADYGRFPDSSTIAAVKATTGSTWDLKAATSNDLFKQIIVSGITTSEEIFYAKVPGTRKPDNVISDETKTLALGECGFTYIAGASSKCAPARPLVVTPLIPGTLKADPKPFDGKAIVLRADNSAFSYQIAPDGRIIVPGGKDLFDPSQPYWEGAPPDVKWPTLRDQKSPVEKK
;
A
#
# COMPACT_ATOMS: atom_id res chain seq x y z
N MET A 1 49.73 -2.70 -17.60
CA MET A 1 48.38 -3.31 -17.48
C MET A 1 47.53 -2.42 -16.59
N ALA A 2 46.62 -1.65 -17.17
CA ALA A 2 45.69 -0.81 -16.41
C ALA A 2 44.37 -1.59 -16.25
N PHE A 3 44.06 -2.01 -15.03
CA PHE A 3 42.74 -2.55 -14.69
C PHE A 3 41.75 -1.39 -14.70
N ILE A 4 40.85 -1.36 -15.69
CA ILE A 4 39.70 -0.46 -15.71
C ILE A 4 38.74 -0.97 -14.64
N LEU A 5 38.80 -0.38 -13.44
CA LEU A 5 37.78 -0.57 -12.41
C LEU A 5 36.50 0.09 -12.90
N SER A 6 35.60 -0.71 -13.49
CA SER A 6 34.25 -0.27 -13.82
C SER A 6 33.57 0.27 -12.55
N PRO A 7 32.99 1.48 -12.58
CA PRO A 7 32.28 2.02 -11.43
C PRO A 7 31.00 1.18 -11.20
N GLN A 8 31.01 0.28 -10.22
CA GLN A 8 29.78 -0.28 -9.66
C GLN A 8 29.10 0.79 -8.79
N VAL A 9 28.47 1.77 -9.42
CA VAL A 9 27.95 2.97 -8.76
C VAL A 9 26.40 2.88 -8.71
N ILE A 10 25.88 2.67 -7.49
CA ILE A 10 24.53 3.03 -7.01
C ILE A 10 23.33 2.24 -7.57
N THR A 11 23.36 0.90 -7.55
CA THR A 11 22.11 0.09 -7.60
C THR A 11 21.80 -0.65 -6.29
N CYS A 12 22.77 -0.74 -5.37
CA CYS A 12 22.60 -1.46 -4.09
C CYS A 12 21.60 -0.82 -3.10
N ARG A 13 21.25 0.47 -3.20
CA ARG A 13 20.37 1.14 -2.21
C ARG A 13 18.87 0.98 -2.48
N LYS A 14 18.47 0.68 -3.72
CA LYS A 14 17.05 0.52 -4.11
C LYS A 14 16.52 -0.90 -3.83
N LYS A 15 17.37 -1.92 -4.01
CA LYS A 15 17.09 -3.33 -3.66
C LYS A 15 16.66 -3.57 -2.20
N PRO A 16 17.31 -3.02 -1.15
CA PRO A 16 16.85 -3.24 0.23
C PRO A 16 15.51 -2.56 0.51
N ALA A 17 15.21 -1.43 -0.15
CA ALA A 17 13.94 -0.75 0.00
C ALA A 17 12.78 -1.56 -0.62
N SER A 18 12.99 -2.21 -1.76
CA SER A 18 11.99 -3.09 -2.36
C SER A 18 11.80 -4.38 -1.58
N THR A 19 12.88 -4.98 -1.06
CA THR A 19 12.79 -6.14 -0.16
C THR A 19 12.04 -5.80 1.12
N GLN A 20 12.31 -4.64 1.74
CA GLN A 20 11.58 -4.18 2.91
C GLN A 20 10.09 -3.99 2.59
N ALA A 21 9.76 -3.25 1.53
CA ALA A 21 8.37 -3.03 1.14
C ALA A 21 7.63 -4.32 0.79
N LEU A 22 8.32 -5.33 0.23
CA LEU A 22 7.74 -6.64 -0.05
C LEU A 22 7.47 -7.43 1.24
N SER A 23 8.39 -7.39 2.20
CA SER A 23 8.22 -7.99 3.52
C SER A 23 7.07 -7.33 4.29
N ASN A 24 7.02 -6.00 4.25
CA ASN A 24 5.97 -5.18 4.84
C ASN A 24 4.61 -5.47 4.21
N ALA A 25 4.51 -5.55 2.88
CA ALA A 25 3.28 -5.93 2.20
C ALA A 25 2.73 -7.29 2.65
N ARG A 26 3.59 -8.30 2.86
CA ARG A 26 3.16 -9.60 3.40
C ARG A 26 2.64 -9.51 4.83
N GLN A 27 3.29 -8.72 5.69
CA GLN A 27 2.82 -8.49 7.05
C GLN A 27 1.47 -7.77 7.07
N ILE A 28 1.27 -6.79 6.18
CA ILE A 28 -0.06 -6.18 5.98
C ILE A 28 -1.08 -7.25 5.55
N GLY A 29 -0.71 -8.15 4.64
CA GLY A 29 -1.57 -9.26 4.22
C GLY A 29 -2.02 -10.15 5.36
N LEU A 30 -1.10 -10.57 6.25
CA LEU A 30 -1.46 -11.31 7.46
C LEU A 30 -2.45 -10.54 8.33
N ALA A 31 -2.16 -9.26 8.60
CA ALA A 31 -3.03 -8.43 9.43
C ALA A 31 -4.42 -8.20 8.80
N LEU A 32 -4.52 -8.12 7.47
CA LEU A 32 -5.79 -8.04 6.76
C LEU A 32 -6.60 -9.32 6.91
N PHE A 33 -5.97 -10.49 6.84
CA PHE A 33 -6.64 -11.77 7.03
C PHE A 33 -7.13 -11.97 8.46
N ASP A 34 -6.34 -11.59 9.46
CA ASP A 34 -6.78 -11.60 10.86
C ASP A 34 -7.97 -10.64 11.05
N PHE A 35 -7.96 -9.48 10.37
CA PHE A 35 -9.07 -8.53 10.42
C PHE A 35 -10.33 -9.09 9.75
N ASP A 36 -10.19 -9.80 8.62
CA ASP A 36 -11.31 -10.48 7.96
C ASP A 36 -11.89 -11.61 8.83
N ALA A 37 -11.05 -12.31 9.60
CA ALA A 37 -11.51 -13.34 10.53
C ALA A 37 -12.35 -12.75 11.68
N ASP A 38 -11.96 -11.59 12.20
CA ASP A 38 -12.66 -10.93 13.32
C ASP A 38 -13.92 -10.16 12.87
N TYR A 39 -13.88 -9.51 11.71
CA TYR A 39 -14.92 -8.56 11.25
C TYR A 39 -15.67 -9.02 9.99
N GLY A 40 -15.28 -10.15 9.40
CA GLY A 40 -15.93 -10.78 8.24
C GLY A 40 -15.63 -10.16 6.87
N ARG A 41 -14.77 -9.14 6.82
CA ARG A 41 -14.26 -8.48 5.61
C ARG A 41 -13.01 -7.66 5.90
N PHE A 42 -12.23 -7.31 4.88
CA PHE A 42 -11.12 -6.37 5.03
C PHE A 42 -11.60 -4.96 5.40
N PRO A 43 -10.74 -4.10 5.97
CA PRO A 43 -11.11 -2.76 6.41
C PRO A 43 -11.79 -1.94 5.31
N ASP A 44 -12.98 -1.44 5.63
CA ASP A 44 -13.77 -0.54 4.79
C ASP A 44 -14.55 0.46 5.66
N SER A 45 -15.46 1.24 5.07
CA SER A 45 -16.30 2.16 5.83
C SER A 45 -17.33 1.45 6.72
N SER A 46 -17.73 0.22 6.37
CA SER A 46 -18.73 -0.56 7.11
C SER A 46 -18.16 -1.20 8.38
N THR A 47 -16.86 -1.50 8.40
CA THR A 47 -16.17 -2.14 9.54
C THR A 47 -15.90 -1.17 10.69
N ILE A 48 -15.92 0.15 10.44
CA ILE A 48 -15.62 1.19 11.44
C ILE A 48 -16.50 1.04 12.69
N ALA A 49 -17.80 0.86 12.52
CA ALA A 49 -18.74 0.76 13.63
C ALA A 49 -18.47 -0.50 14.48
N ALA A 50 -18.17 -1.62 13.82
CA ALA A 50 -17.83 -2.87 14.49
C ALA A 50 -16.52 -2.76 15.28
N VAL A 51 -15.48 -2.18 14.68
CA VAL A 51 -14.19 -1.95 15.35
C VAL A 51 -14.36 -1.08 16.59
N LYS A 52 -15.11 0.03 16.50
CA LYS A 52 -15.38 0.89 17.67
C LYS A 52 -16.17 0.16 18.76
N ALA A 53 -17.17 -0.64 18.38
CA ALA A 53 -17.97 -1.40 19.33
C ALA A 53 -17.15 -2.47 20.06
N THR A 54 -16.28 -3.19 19.35
CA THR A 54 -15.44 -4.26 19.92
C THR A 54 -14.32 -3.72 20.81
N THR A 55 -13.68 -2.64 20.39
CA THR A 55 -12.49 -2.09 21.08
C THR A 55 -12.83 -1.06 22.14
N GLY A 56 -14.04 -0.47 22.10
CA GLY A 56 -14.41 0.68 22.92
C GLY A 56 -13.65 1.96 22.55
N SER A 57 -12.99 2.00 21.39
CA SER A 57 -12.19 3.16 20.97
C SER A 57 -13.04 4.39 20.70
N THR A 58 -12.58 5.54 21.21
CA THR A 58 -13.19 6.86 21.00
C THR A 58 -12.64 7.59 19.78
N TRP A 59 -11.76 6.96 19.01
CA TRP A 59 -11.09 7.60 17.86
C TRP A 59 -12.08 7.89 16.72
N ASP A 60 -11.85 8.97 15.97
CA ASP A 60 -12.67 9.32 14.80
C ASP A 60 -12.17 8.58 13.55
N LEU A 61 -12.35 7.26 13.56
CA LEU A 61 -12.01 6.39 12.43
C LEU A 61 -12.77 6.79 11.16
N LYS A 62 -12.01 6.94 10.06
CA LYS A 62 -12.48 7.33 8.72
C LYS A 62 -12.17 6.23 7.70
N ALA A 63 -12.56 6.46 6.45
CA ALA A 63 -12.29 5.54 5.32
C ALA A 63 -11.88 6.29 4.03
N ALA A 64 -11.40 7.52 4.15
CA ALA A 64 -11.06 8.35 2.98
C ALA A 64 -9.69 7.99 2.39
N THR A 65 -8.74 7.59 3.24
CA THR A 65 -7.35 7.33 2.86
C THR A 65 -6.91 5.93 3.27
N SER A 66 -5.79 5.43 2.72
CA SER A 66 -5.21 4.15 3.14
C SER A 66 -4.83 4.19 4.62
N ASN A 67 -4.33 5.34 5.10
CA ASN A 67 -4.01 5.54 6.50
C ASN A 67 -5.25 5.31 7.38
N ASP A 68 -6.40 5.87 7.04
CA ASP A 68 -7.61 5.73 7.85
C ASP A 68 -8.08 4.27 7.95
N LEU A 69 -7.97 3.51 6.85
CA LEU A 69 -8.32 2.09 6.84
C LEU A 69 -7.31 1.24 7.61
N PHE A 70 -6.01 1.51 7.46
CA PHE A 70 -4.97 0.81 8.23
C PHE A 70 -4.99 1.15 9.72
N LYS A 71 -5.45 2.35 10.10
CA LYS A 71 -5.73 2.67 11.51
C LYS A 71 -6.76 1.74 12.13
N GLN A 72 -7.73 1.22 11.36
CA GLN A 72 -8.68 0.25 11.88
C GLN A 72 -7.99 -1.05 12.34
N ILE A 73 -6.96 -1.50 11.61
CA ILE A 73 -6.16 -2.69 11.95
C ILE A 73 -5.35 -2.46 13.23
N ILE A 74 -4.84 -1.25 13.42
CA ILE A 74 -4.10 -0.88 14.63
C ILE A 74 -5.05 -0.78 15.83
N VAL A 75 -6.20 -0.10 15.65
CA VAL A 75 -7.20 0.07 16.71
C VAL A 75 -7.83 -1.26 17.12
N SER A 76 -8.01 -2.19 16.19
CA SER A 76 -8.49 -3.55 16.50
C SER A 76 -7.49 -4.37 17.32
N GLY A 77 -6.25 -3.90 17.48
CA GLY A 77 -5.21 -4.60 18.24
C GLY A 77 -4.52 -5.74 17.48
N ILE A 78 -4.80 -5.90 16.18
CA ILE A 78 -4.20 -6.94 15.34
C ILE A 78 -2.71 -6.68 15.12
N THR A 79 -2.35 -5.40 14.97
CA THR A 79 -0.95 -4.97 14.91
C THR A 79 -0.72 -3.75 15.77
N THR A 80 0.45 -3.69 16.40
CA THR A 80 0.91 -2.57 17.23
C THR A 80 2.16 -1.92 16.65
N SER A 81 2.51 -2.24 15.40
CA SER A 81 3.67 -1.68 14.70
C SER A 81 3.22 -0.93 13.45
N GLU A 82 3.69 0.30 13.32
CA GLU A 82 3.43 1.13 12.14
C GLU A 82 4.43 0.82 11.02
N GLU A 83 5.57 0.20 11.35
CA GLU A 83 6.64 -0.11 10.41
C GLU A 83 6.17 -1.00 9.25
N ILE A 84 5.16 -1.84 9.47
CA ILE A 84 4.60 -2.70 8.42
C ILE A 84 3.91 -1.88 7.32
N PHE A 85 3.44 -0.67 7.61
CA PHE A 85 2.79 0.22 6.64
C PHE A 85 3.77 1.17 5.93
N TYR A 86 5.06 1.10 6.29
CA TYR A 86 6.08 1.92 5.67
C TYR A 86 6.57 1.32 4.34
N ALA A 87 6.63 2.15 3.32
CA ALA A 87 7.39 1.89 2.10
C ALA A 87 8.22 3.13 1.75
N LYS A 88 9.49 2.93 1.35
CA LYS A 88 10.38 4.03 0.99
C LYS A 88 10.07 4.55 -0.41
N VAL A 89 9.10 5.46 -0.49
CA VAL A 89 8.65 6.13 -1.72
C VAL A 89 8.69 7.65 -1.51
N PRO A 90 8.64 8.47 -2.58
CA PRO A 90 8.63 9.91 -2.42
C PRO A 90 7.46 10.35 -1.51
N GLY A 91 7.73 11.27 -0.58
CA GLY A 91 6.73 11.76 0.39
C GLY A 91 6.59 10.93 1.67
N THR A 92 7.29 9.80 1.83
CA THR A 92 7.24 9.01 3.08
C THR A 92 8.36 9.34 4.08
N ARG A 93 8.11 9.10 5.37
CA ARG A 93 9.10 8.96 6.46
C ARG A 93 8.96 7.59 7.08
N LYS A 94 10.03 7.13 7.73
CA LYS A 94 9.90 6.04 8.69
C LYS A 94 8.95 6.47 9.81
N PRO A 95 8.05 5.58 10.24
CA PRO A 95 7.21 5.82 11.39
C PRO A 95 8.04 5.86 12.67
N ASP A 96 7.49 6.51 13.69
CA ASP A 96 8.06 6.56 15.04
C ASP A 96 7.45 5.53 16.01
N ASN A 97 6.45 4.74 15.56
CA ASN A 97 5.74 3.73 16.34
C ASN A 97 5.00 4.33 17.55
N VAL A 98 4.60 5.61 17.49
CA VAL A 98 3.86 6.27 18.57
C VAL A 98 2.37 6.19 18.31
N ILE A 99 1.75 5.12 18.82
CA ILE A 99 0.32 4.81 18.66
C ILE A 99 -0.48 5.31 19.88
N SER A 100 -0.34 6.59 20.25
CA SER A 100 -1.05 7.13 21.43
C SER A 100 -2.44 7.66 21.12
N ASP A 101 -2.65 8.15 19.89
CA ASP A 101 -3.88 8.83 19.47
C ASP A 101 -4.02 8.78 17.94
N GLU A 102 -5.19 9.20 17.45
CA GLU A 102 -5.51 9.22 16.02
C GLU A 102 -4.53 10.06 15.18
N THR A 103 -4.00 11.15 15.74
CA THR A 103 -3.16 12.09 14.98
C THR A 103 -1.73 11.60 14.83
N LYS A 104 -1.23 10.85 15.82
CA LYS A 104 0.11 10.25 15.79
C LYS A 104 0.12 8.90 15.09
N THR A 105 -0.95 8.13 15.20
CA THR A 105 -1.05 6.84 14.52
C THR A 105 -1.18 7.03 13.01
N LEU A 106 -0.27 6.46 12.24
CA LEU A 106 -0.11 6.58 10.79
C LEU A 106 -0.21 8.04 10.36
N ALA A 107 0.60 8.88 11.00
CA ALA A 107 0.69 10.29 10.71
C ALA A 107 1.16 10.55 9.27
N LEU A 108 1.14 11.82 8.88
CA LEU A 108 1.47 12.25 7.53
C LEU A 108 2.83 11.71 7.06
N GLY A 109 2.79 10.95 5.96
CA GLY A 109 3.95 10.32 5.32
C GLY A 109 4.41 9.01 5.94
N GLU A 110 3.75 8.43 6.94
CA GLU A 110 4.21 7.17 7.53
C GLU A 110 3.70 5.93 6.77
N CYS A 111 2.56 6.07 6.11
CA CYS A 111 2.05 5.06 5.19
C CYS A 111 2.59 5.27 3.76
N GLY A 112 3.18 4.24 3.17
CA GLY A 112 3.71 4.25 1.80
C GLY A 112 2.93 3.38 0.81
N PHE A 113 1.79 2.85 1.23
CA PHE A 113 1.00 1.91 0.45
C PHE A 113 -0.37 2.48 0.10
N THR A 114 -0.78 2.28 -1.14
CA THR A 114 -2.16 2.47 -1.58
C THR A 114 -2.96 1.22 -1.25
N TYR A 115 -4.18 1.40 -0.75
CA TYR A 115 -5.10 0.33 -0.41
C TYR A 115 -6.26 0.29 -1.40
N ILE A 116 -6.70 -0.91 -1.77
CA ILE A 116 -7.80 -1.14 -2.71
C ILE A 116 -8.94 -1.75 -1.90
N ALA A 117 -9.96 -0.93 -1.62
CA ALA A 117 -11.08 -1.28 -0.77
C ALA A 117 -12.14 -2.14 -1.50
N GLY A 118 -13.12 -2.62 -0.73
CA GLY A 118 -14.23 -3.42 -1.25
C GLY A 118 -13.86 -4.87 -1.56
N ALA A 119 -12.87 -5.42 -0.86
CA ALA A 119 -12.45 -6.82 -0.96
C ALA A 119 -12.65 -7.56 0.38
N SER A 120 -12.68 -8.88 0.33
CA SER A 120 -12.69 -9.78 1.49
C SER A 120 -11.92 -11.05 1.16
N SER A 121 -11.72 -11.95 2.13
CA SER A 121 -11.11 -13.27 1.88
C SER A 121 -11.82 -14.13 0.83
N LYS A 122 -13.06 -13.76 0.44
CA LYS A 122 -13.89 -14.47 -0.55
C LYS A 122 -13.77 -13.94 -1.98
N CYS A 123 -13.09 -12.81 -2.18
CA CYS A 123 -12.94 -12.24 -3.53
C CYS A 123 -11.94 -13.05 -4.38
N ALA A 124 -11.85 -12.72 -5.68
CA ALA A 124 -10.89 -13.35 -6.58
C ALA A 124 -9.47 -13.36 -5.97
N PRO A 125 -8.79 -14.52 -5.84
CA PRO A 125 -7.49 -14.63 -5.16
C PRO A 125 -6.39 -13.72 -5.74
N ALA A 126 -6.47 -13.42 -7.04
CA ALA A 126 -5.54 -12.56 -7.74
C ALA A 126 -5.84 -11.04 -7.57
N ARG A 127 -6.95 -10.68 -6.91
CA ARG A 127 -7.35 -9.28 -6.73
C ARG A 127 -6.30 -8.54 -5.90
N PRO A 128 -5.76 -7.41 -6.39
CA PRO A 128 -4.80 -6.63 -5.61
C PRO A 128 -5.50 -5.95 -4.44
N LEU A 129 -4.87 -5.99 -3.27
CA LEU A 129 -5.33 -5.35 -2.03
C LEU A 129 -4.48 -4.14 -1.68
N VAL A 130 -3.17 -4.24 -1.85
CA VAL A 130 -2.21 -3.22 -1.46
C VAL A 130 -1.17 -3.04 -2.57
N VAL A 131 -0.89 -1.79 -2.95
CA VAL A 131 0.00 -1.46 -4.06
C VAL A 131 0.91 -0.29 -3.69
N THR A 132 2.18 -0.37 -4.08
CA THR A 132 3.14 0.74 -4.01
C THR A 132 4.14 0.60 -5.18
N PRO A 133 4.68 1.66 -5.79
CA PRO A 133 4.60 3.09 -5.46
C PRO A 133 3.63 3.85 -6.38
N LEU A 134 2.32 3.83 -6.11
CA LEU A 134 1.38 4.60 -6.94
C LEU A 134 1.48 6.10 -6.68
N ILE A 135 1.24 6.89 -7.72
CA ILE A 135 1.17 8.35 -7.65
C ILE A 135 -0.24 8.73 -7.19
N PRO A 136 -0.41 9.40 -6.03
CA PRO A 136 -1.72 9.75 -5.51
C PRO A 136 -2.61 10.46 -6.53
N GLY A 137 -3.89 10.06 -6.58
CA GLY A 137 -4.86 10.57 -7.54
C GLY A 137 -4.78 9.95 -8.95
N THR A 138 -3.87 9.00 -9.20
CA THR A 138 -3.71 8.37 -10.52
C THR A 138 -3.48 6.86 -10.40
N LEU A 139 -3.96 6.07 -11.37
CA LEU A 139 -3.69 4.62 -11.42
C LEU A 139 -2.28 4.28 -11.94
N LYS A 140 -1.35 5.23 -11.92
CA LYS A 140 0.02 5.08 -12.42
C LYS A 140 1.00 4.92 -11.28
N ALA A 141 1.99 4.06 -11.48
CA ALA A 141 3.12 3.88 -10.58
C ALA A 141 4.28 4.82 -10.94
N ASP A 142 4.95 5.35 -9.91
CA ASP A 142 6.23 6.03 -10.08
C ASP A 142 7.32 4.98 -10.38
N PRO A 143 8.01 5.04 -11.53
CA PRO A 143 9.08 4.08 -11.84
C PRO A 143 10.38 4.34 -11.08
N LYS A 144 10.52 5.47 -10.36
CA LYS A 144 11.78 5.83 -9.68
C LYS A 144 12.12 4.89 -8.50
N PRO A 145 11.16 4.51 -7.63
CA PRO A 145 11.41 3.55 -6.56
C PRO A 145 11.62 2.14 -7.09
N PHE A 146 12.23 1.29 -6.26
CA PHE A 146 12.28 -0.17 -6.43
C PHE A 146 12.79 -0.67 -7.80
N ASP A 147 13.66 0.11 -8.46
CA ASP A 147 14.24 -0.22 -9.75
C ASP A 147 13.19 -0.45 -10.87
N GLY A 148 12.15 0.40 -10.89
CA GLY A 148 11.10 0.34 -11.91
C GLY A 148 10.10 -0.79 -11.68
N LYS A 149 9.91 -1.21 -10.42
CA LYS A 149 8.96 -2.25 -10.04
C LYS A 149 7.93 -1.74 -9.06
N ALA A 150 6.70 -2.23 -9.18
CA ALA A 150 5.64 -2.06 -8.20
C ALA A 150 5.54 -3.31 -7.33
N ILE A 151 5.26 -3.13 -6.06
CA ILE A 151 4.97 -4.19 -5.10
C ILE A 151 3.45 -4.26 -4.97
N VAL A 152 2.91 -5.47 -5.15
CA VAL A 152 1.48 -5.74 -5.13
C VAL A 152 1.23 -6.91 -4.19
N LEU A 153 0.42 -6.68 -3.16
CA LEU A 153 -0.21 -7.72 -2.35
C LEU A 153 -1.54 -8.10 -2.99
N ARG A 154 -1.81 -9.41 -3.08
CA ARG A 154 -3.07 -9.96 -3.59
C ARG A 154 -3.91 -10.58 -2.47
N ALA A 155 -5.17 -10.86 -2.79
CA ALA A 155 -6.14 -11.42 -1.86
C ALA A 155 -5.83 -12.85 -1.40
N ASP A 156 -4.92 -13.57 -2.06
CA ASP A 156 -4.37 -14.87 -1.62
C ASP A 156 -3.18 -14.74 -0.64
N ASN A 157 -2.94 -13.54 -0.09
CA ASN A 157 -1.79 -13.20 0.78
C ASN A 157 -0.42 -13.33 0.09
N SER A 158 -0.38 -13.47 -1.22
CA SER A 158 0.87 -13.43 -1.98
C SER A 158 1.27 -11.98 -2.30
N ALA A 159 2.56 -11.69 -2.19
CA ALA A 159 3.11 -10.39 -2.57
C ALA A 159 4.13 -10.57 -3.71
N PHE A 160 3.97 -9.77 -4.78
CA PHE A 160 4.77 -9.83 -5.99
C PHE A 160 5.39 -8.48 -6.31
N SER A 161 6.50 -8.52 -7.04
CA SER A 161 7.10 -7.34 -7.67
C SER A 161 6.86 -7.39 -9.18
N TYR A 162 6.02 -6.50 -9.70
CA TYR A 162 5.70 -6.38 -11.11
C TYR A 162 6.45 -5.23 -11.77
N GLN A 163 6.68 -5.33 -13.08
CA GLN A 163 7.39 -4.30 -13.82
C GLN A 163 6.49 -3.08 -14.05
N ILE A 164 7.04 -1.89 -13.88
CA ILE A 164 6.39 -0.63 -14.25
C ILE A 164 6.83 -0.30 -15.68
N ALA A 165 5.86 -0.15 -16.58
CA ALA A 165 6.09 0.33 -17.94
C ALA A 165 6.47 1.83 -17.94
N PRO A 166 7.13 2.34 -18.99
CA PRO A 166 7.56 3.74 -19.06
C PRO A 166 6.42 4.77 -18.90
N ASP A 167 5.18 4.37 -19.20
CA ASP A 167 3.97 5.21 -19.07
C ASP A 167 3.31 5.14 -17.69
N GLY A 168 3.88 4.36 -16.76
CA GLY A 168 3.44 4.19 -15.38
C GLY A 168 2.51 3.00 -15.14
N ARG A 169 2.18 2.20 -16.17
CA ARG A 169 1.34 1.00 -16.01
C ARG A 169 2.08 -0.11 -15.28
N ILE A 170 1.37 -0.86 -14.42
CA ILE A 170 1.92 -2.01 -13.71
C ILE A 170 1.59 -3.26 -14.52
N ILE A 171 2.59 -3.87 -15.13
CA ILE A 171 2.40 -5.00 -16.03
C ILE A 171 2.38 -6.30 -15.24
N VAL A 172 1.21 -6.93 -15.16
CA VAL A 172 1.00 -8.23 -14.50
C VAL A 172 1.19 -9.40 -15.47
N PRO A 173 1.27 -10.67 -15.00
CA PRO A 173 1.31 -11.82 -15.88
C PRO A 173 0.15 -11.79 -16.88
N GLY A 174 0.45 -12.01 -18.17
CA GLY A 174 -0.49 -11.81 -19.27
C GLY A 174 -0.32 -10.46 -19.99
N GLY A 175 0.59 -9.59 -19.56
CA GLY A 175 1.00 -8.38 -20.29
C GLY A 175 0.03 -7.19 -20.19
N LYS A 176 -1.06 -7.34 -19.43
CA LYS A 176 -2.05 -6.29 -19.17
C LYS A 176 -1.65 -5.42 -17.98
N ASP A 177 -2.25 -4.25 -17.89
CA ASP A 177 -2.13 -3.39 -16.72
C ASP A 177 -2.89 -3.97 -15.51
N LEU A 178 -2.39 -3.73 -14.31
CA LEU A 178 -3.04 -4.14 -13.05
C LEU A 178 -4.45 -3.54 -12.92
N PHE A 179 -4.66 -2.32 -13.38
CA PHE A 179 -5.95 -1.63 -13.27
C PHE A 179 -6.80 -1.70 -14.55
N ASP A 180 -6.41 -2.55 -15.51
CA ASP A 180 -7.22 -2.80 -16.70
C ASP A 180 -8.58 -3.41 -16.30
N PRO A 181 -9.73 -2.77 -16.60
CA PRO A 181 -11.05 -3.26 -16.20
C PRO A 181 -11.41 -4.65 -16.77
N SER A 182 -10.73 -5.08 -17.84
CA SER A 182 -10.91 -6.41 -18.42
C SER A 182 -10.24 -7.54 -17.62
N GLN A 183 -9.52 -7.20 -16.55
CA GLN A 183 -8.93 -8.21 -15.68
C GLN A 183 -10.02 -8.96 -14.91
N PRO A 184 -9.95 -10.30 -14.86
CA PRO A 184 -11.03 -11.11 -14.29
C PRO A 184 -11.23 -10.87 -12.79
N TYR A 185 -10.19 -10.48 -12.07
CA TYR A 185 -10.25 -10.21 -10.63
C TYR A 185 -10.95 -8.91 -10.26
N TRP A 186 -11.31 -8.07 -11.24
CA TRP A 186 -12.16 -6.89 -11.01
C TRP A 186 -13.66 -7.21 -11.08
N GLU A 187 -14.04 -8.34 -11.69
CA GLU A 187 -15.44 -8.76 -11.79
C GLU A 187 -16.36 -7.67 -12.38
N GLY A 188 -15.81 -6.80 -13.25
CA GLY A 188 -16.53 -5.67 -13.87
C GLY A 188 -16.74 -4.45 -12.95
N ALA A 189 -16.26 -4.49 -11.71
CA ALA A 189 -16.31 -3.36 -10.79
C ALA A 189 -15.01 -2.52 -10.85
N PRO A 190 -15.08 -1.19 -10.91
CA PRO A 190 -13.90 -0.35 -10.82
C PRO A 190 -13.25 -0.49 -9.43
N PRO A 191 -11.91 -0.40 -9.34
CA PRO A 191 -11.21 -0.44 -8.06
C PRO A 191 -11.56 0.77 -7.20
N ASP A 192 -11.93 0.55 -5.93
CA ASP A 192 -12.03 1.63 -4.95
C ASP A 192 -10.64 1.90 -4.35
N VAL A 193 -9.92 2.83 -4.96
CA VAL A 193 -8.54 3.14 -4.58
C VAL A 193 -8.48 4.20 -3.50
N LYS A 194 -7.97 3.84 -2.33
CA LYS A 194 -7.66 4.77 -1.24
C LYS A 194 -6.17 5.09 -1.28
N TRP A 195 -5.85 6.37 -1.36
CA TRP A 195 -4.46 6.87 -1.43
C TRP A 195 -3.86 7.07 -0.03
N PRO A 196 -2.54 6.89 0.15
CA PRO A 196 -1.86 7.24 1.39
C PRO A 196 -1.75 8.76 1.55
N THR A 197 -1.71 9.24 2.78
CA THR A 197 -1.42 10.65 3.07
C THR A 197 0.09 10.88 3.07
N LEU A 198 0.62 11.33 1.93
CA LEU A 198 2.04 11.63 1.77
C LEU A 198 2.37 13.05 2.25
N ARG A 199 3.59 13.28 2.75
CA ARG A 199 4.09 14.65 2.98
C ARG A 199 4.23 15.37 1.65
N ASP A 200 3.89 16.66 1.63
CA ASP A 200 3.86 17.52 0.43
C ASP A 200 4.93 17.13 -0.60
N GLN A 201 4.47 16.50 -1.67
CA GLN A 201 5.20 16.55 -2.92
C GLN A 201 4.79 17.86 -3.54
N LYS A 202 5.71 18.81 -3.73
CA LYS A 202 5.45 20.03 -4.49
C LYS A 202 4.59 19.65 -5.71
N SER A 203 3.34 20.10 -5.72
CA SER A 203 2.42 19.91 -6.83
C SER A 203 3.15 20.32 -8.12
N PRO A 204 2.96 19.62 -9.25
CA PRO A 204 3.44 20.15 -10.52
C PRO A 204 2.78 21.52 -10.68
N VAL A 205 3.61 22.56 -10.66
CA VAL A 205 3.17 23.92 -10.92
C VAL A 205 2.50 23.89 -12.28
N GLU A 206 1.19 24.08 -12.30
CA GLU A 206 0.41 24.36 -13.48
C GLU A 206 0.99 25.65 -14.08
N LYS A 207 1.85 25.50 -15.10
CA LYS A 207 2.29 26.62 -15.90
C LYS A 207 1.07 27.07 -16.70
N LYS A 208 0.45 28.16 -16.22
CA LYS A 208 -0.46 29.00 -17.00
C LYS A 208 0.24 29.52 -18.26
#